data_AF-A0A9D7G7J0-F1
#
_entry.id   AF-A0A9D7G7J0-F1
#
_cell.length_a   1.000
_cell.length_b   1.000
_cell.length_c   1.000
_cell.angle_alpha   90.00
_cell.angle_beta   90.00
_cell.angle_gamma   90.00
#
_symmetry.space_group_name_H-M   'P 1'
#
loop_
_entity.id
_entity.type
_entity.pdbx_description
1 polymer ?
#
loop_
_entity_poly.entity_id
_entity_poly.type
_entity_poly.pdbx_seq_one_letter_code
_entity_poly.pdbx_strand_id
1 'polypeptide(L)'
;MEIGIPIGEFDAAWGRQMAGLSTNFTVPMRRLPFSYGFDFGWQRMGARSQEVTVDVEDLGPTTGEMKVRSSIYGYHGLLRLQPLQGKVSPYAEFMTGMRHFVTQSEIKARGVDDPVSEERLASEFIGSIGWAAGINYAPTRNFFAELRLERLNGGRVGYVDPRSIEVDQAGNVDYSTLSSGTRVVNLTFGVGLRF
;
A
#
# COMPACT_ATOMS: atom_id res chain seq x y z
N MET A 1 11.04 -4.61 4.85
CA MET A 1 9.97 -5.40 4.21
C MET A 1 8.73 -5.28 5.06
N GLU A 2 7.58 -5.12 4.42
CA GLU A 2 6.29 -5.00 5.08
C GLU A 2 5.29 -5.97 4.48
N ILE A 3 4.50 -6.61 5.35
CA ILE A 3 3.38 -7.47 4.97
C ILE A 3 2.12 -6.84 5.53
N GLY A 4 1.23 -6.42 4.64
CA GLY A 4 -0.08 -5.87 5.00
C GLY A 4 -1.16 -6.94 4.96
N ILE A 5 -1.79 -7.17 6.10
CA ILE A 5 -2.90 -8.10 6.27
C ILE A 5 -4.18 -7.26 6.35
N PRO A 6 -5.05 -7.29 5.33
CA PRO A 6 -6.35 -6.63 5.40
C PRO A 6 -7.20 -7.27 6.51
N ILE A 7 -8.04 -6.49 7.18
CA ILE A 7 -8.97 -7.00 8.20
C ILE A 7 -10.37 -6.41 8.05
N GLY A 8 -11.39 -7.16 8.46
CA GLY A 8 -12.78 -6.71 8.41
C GLY A 8 -13.33 -6.65 6.98
N GLU A 9 -14.08 -5.60 6.65
CA GLU A 9 -14.68 -5.44 5.32
C GLU A 9 -13.64 -5.41 4.19
N PHE A 10 -12.43 -4.90 4.47
CA PHE A 10 -11.35 -4.86 3.49
C PHE A 10 -10.79 -6.25 3.17
N ASP A 11 -10.77 -7.16 4.16
CA ASP A 11 -10.43 -8.57 3.93
C ASP A 11 -11.52 -9.28 3.13
N ALA A 12 -12.80 -9.05 3.47
CA ALA A 12 -13.92 -9.62 2.73
C ALA A 12 -13.96 -9.17 1.25
N ALA A 13 -13.50 -7.95 0.96
CA ALA A 13 -13.41 -7.43 -0.40
C ALA A 13 -12.17 -7.94 -1.16
N TRP A 14 -10.99 -8.01 -0.50
CA TRP A 14 -9.70 -8.27 -1.15
C TRP A 14 -9.15 -9.69 -0.94
N GLY A 15 -9.20 -10.21 0.28
CA GLY A 15 -8.86 -11.59 0.64
C GLY A 15 -7.41 -12.02 0.39
N ARG A 16 -6.48 -11.09 0.12
CA ARG A 16 -5.06 -11.39 -0.16
C ARG A 16 -4.12 -10.50 0.65
N GLN A 17 -2.98 -11.06 1.03
CA GLN A 17 -1.91 -10.32 1.69
C GLN A 17 -1.27 -9.34 0.71
N MET A 18 -0.88 -8.18 1.22
CA MET A 18 -0.18 -7.13 0.48
C MET A 18 1.30 -7.18 0.85
N ALA A 19 2.17 -7.00 -0.12
CA ALA A 19 3.61 -6.92 0.12
C ALA A 19 4.10 -5.50 -0.18
N GLY A 20 4.98 -4.99 0.67
CA GLY A 20 5.39 -3.60 0.61
C GLY A 20 6.76 -3.31 1.22
N LEU A 21 7.08 -2.03 1.16
CA LEU A 21 8.24 -1.42 1.75
C LEU A 21 7.78 -0.18 2.51
N SER A 22 8.32 0.00 3.70
CA SER A 22 8.14 1.23 4.48
C SER A 22 9.49 1.81 4.88
N THR A 23 9.49 3.11 5.10
CA THR A 23 10.62 3.88 5.58
C THR A 23 10.11 4.84 6.63
N ASN A 24 10.72 4.79 7.82
CA ASN A 24 10.40 5.69 8.92
C ASN A 24 11.59 6.62 9.19
N PHE A 25 11.26 7.86 9.55
CA PHE A 25 12.22 8.85 9.99
C PHE A 25 11.72 9.48 11.28
N THR A 26 12.53 9.45 12.33
CA THR A 26 12.16 9.98 13.65
C THR A 26 13.25 10.86 14.22
N VAL A 27 12.86 11.99 14.79
CA VAL A 27 13.74 12.91 15.53
C VAL A 27 13.36 12.87 17.01
N PRO A 28 14.32 12.65 17.93
CA PRO A 28 14.04 12.63 19.35
C PRO A 28 13.67 14.02 19.88
N MET A 29 12.66 14.07 20.72
CA MET A 29 12.33 15.27 21.48
C MET A 29 13.32 15.40 22.65
N ARG A 30 13.85 16.60 22.81
CA ARG A 30 14.90 16.86 23.80
C ARG A 30 14.41 16.57 25.22
N ARG A 31 15.14 15.73 25.96
CA ARG A 31 14.90 15.33 27.37
C ARG A 31 13.63 14.53 27.65
N LEU A 32 12.89 14.11 26.62
CA LEU A 32 11.67 13.34 26.78
C LEU A 32 11.81 11.96 26.11
N PRO A 33 11.11 10.92 26.59
CA PRO A 33 11.07 9.62 25.93
C PRO A 33 10.21 9.63 24.65
N PHE A 34 9.99 10.80 24.04
CA PHE A 34 9.17 11.00 22.86
C PHE A 34 10.05 11.35 21.66
N SER A 35 9.65 10.92 20.48
CA SER A 35 10.20 11.33 19.18
C SER A 35 9.03 11.63 18.26
N TYR A 36 9.19 12.58 17.35
CA TYR A 36 8.22 12.79 16.27
C TYR A 36 8.87 12.45 14.94
N GLY A 37 8.06 12.14 13.94
CA GLY A 37 8.59 11.63 12.70
C GLY A 37 7.59 11.57 11.58
N PHE A 38 8.05 10.95 10.51
CA PHE A 38 7.30 10.69 9.31
C PHE A 38 7.51 9.24 8.89
N ASP A 39 6.44 8.59 8.46
CA ASP A 39 6.42 7.25 7.89
C ASP A 39 5.89 7.34 6.46
N PHE A 40 6.61 6.68 5.56
CA PHE A 40 6.19 6.45 4.19
C PHE A 40 6.11 4.96 3.94
N GLY A 41 4.95 4.51 3.45
CA GLY A 41 4.71 3.12 3.07
C GLY A 41 4.32 3.01 1.60
N TRP A 42 4.83 2.00 0.91
CA TRP A 42 4.34 1.55 -0.38
C TRP A 42 3.97 0.08 -0.30
N GLN A 43 2.75 -0.25 -0.70
CA GLN A 43 2.24 -1.62 -0.70
C GLN A 43 1.62 -1.95 -2.05
N ARG A 44 1.94 -3.12 -2.59
CA ARG A 44 1.28 -3.66 -3.77
C ARG A 44 0.14 -4.56 -3.32
N MET A 45 -1.08 -4.24 -3.78
CA MET A 45 -2.25 -5.04 -3.45
C MET A 45 -2.29 -6.33 -4.26
N GLY A 46 -1.96 -6.26 -5.56
CA GLY A 46 -1.90 -7.41 -6.46
C GLY A 46 -2.05 -6.98 -7.92
N ALA A 47 -2.13 -7.96 -8.82
CA ALA A 47 -2.51 -7.72 -10.21
C ALA A 47 -3.53 -8.78 -10.64
N ARG A 48 -4.57 -8.37 -11.37
CA ARG A 48 -5.43 -9.30 -12.12
C ARG A 48 -5.08 -9.20 -13.59
N SER A 49 -5.10 -10.34 -14.26
CA SER A 49 -4.93 -10.45 -15.70
C SER A 49 -6.18 -11.11 -16.26
N GLN A 50 -6.74 -10.54 -17.32
CA GLN A 50 -7.86 -11.08 -18.06
C GLN A 50 -7.57 -10.97 -19.54
N GLU A 51 -7.89 -12.03 -20.29
CA GLU A 51 -7.85 -11.99 -21.74
C GLU A 51 -9.03 -11.14 -22.23
N VAL A 52 -8.72 -10.10 -23.01
CA VAL A 52 -9.69 -9.19 -23.63
C VAL A 52 -9.48 -9.22 -25.14
N THR A 53 -10.56 -9.10 -25.91
CA THR A 53 -10.43 -8.91 -27.36
C THR A 53 -10.11 -7.44 -27.61
N VAL A 54 -8.98 -7.17 -28.22
CA VAL A 54 -8.53 -5.84 -28.60
C VAL A 54 -8.64 -5.73 -30.12
N ASP A 55 -9.41 -4.76 -30.59
CA ASP A 55 -9.43 -4.42 -32.01
C ASP A 55 -8.40 -3.31 -32.22
N VAL A 56 -7.23 -3.70 -32.74
CA VAL A 56 -6.13 -2.78 -33.03
C VAL A 56 -6.20 -2.42 -34.51
N GLU A 57 -6.30 -1.12 -34.81
CA GLU A 57 -6.19 -0.60 -36.17
C GLU A 57 -4.84 -1.09 -36.76
N ASP A 58 -4.90 -1.85 -37.86
CA ASP A 58 -3.83 -2.63 -38.54
C ASP A 58 -3.66 -4.13 -38.23
N LEU A 59 -4.32 -4.73 -37.22
CA LEU A 59 -4.20 -6.18 -36.92
C LEU A 59 -5.53 -6.95 -36.93
N GLY A 60 -6.67 -6.26 -36.93
CA GLY A 60 -7.98 -6.88 -36.74
C GLY A 60 -8.17 -7.41 -35.30
N PRO A 61 -9.34 -8.00 -34.98
CA PRO A 61 -9.66 -8.41 -33.62
C PRO A 61 -8.70 -9.50 -33.13
N THR A 62 -7.84 -9.14 -32.16
CA THR A 62 -6.81 -10.00 -31.58
C THR A 62 -7.01 -10.15 -30.07
N THR A 63 -6.64 -11.30 -29.52
CA THR A 63 -6.65 -11.50 -28.06
C THR A 63 -5.49 -10.72 -27.43
N GLY A 64 -5.80 -9.76 -26.56
CA GLY A 64 -4.87 -9.05 -25.70
C GLY A 64 -4.99 -9.47 -24.24
N GLU A 65 -3.95 -9.21 -23.46
CA GLU A 65 -3.94 -9.38 -22.02
C GLU A 65 -4.15 -8.01 -21.36
N MET A 66 -5.27 -7.83 -20.65
CA MET A 66 -5.49 -6.67 -19.79
C MET A 66 -5.03 -7.00 -18.38
N LYS A 67 -4.11 -6.19 -17.86
CA LYS A 67 -3.55 -6.32 -16.53
C LYS A 67 -3.90 -5.11 -15.68
N VAL A 68 -4.69 -5.32 -14.65
CA VAL A 68 -5.07 -4.30 -13.68
C VAL A 68 -4.20 -4.45 -12.44
N ARG A 69 -3.48 -3.40 -12.07
CA ARG A 69 -2.57 -3.34 -10.91
C ARG A 69 -3.05 -2.28 -9.92
N SER A 70 -3.05 -2.64 -8.64
CA SER A 70 -3.40 -1.70 -7.57
C SER A 70 -2.28 -1.57 -6.55
N SER A 71 -1.97 -0.33 -6.19
CA SER A 71 -0.94 0.03 -5.22
C SER A 71 -1.48 1.03 -4.21
N ILE A 72 -0.91 1.01 -3.00
CA ILE A 72 -1.23 1.92 -1.91
C ILE A 72 0.04 2.64 -1.50
N TYR A 73 -0.05 3.95 -1.36
CA TYR A 73 0.97 4.79 -0.76
C TYR A 73 0.45 5.34 0.58
N GLY A 74 1.25 5.29 1.63
CA GLY A 74 0.95 5.82 2.96
C GLY A 74 1.88 6.98 3.28
N TYR A 75 1.30 8.06 3.81
CA TYR A 75 2.02 9.25 4.25
C TYR A 75 1.53 9.62 5.65
N HIS A 76 2.30 9.29 6.68
CA HIS A 76 1.87 9.44 8.07
C HIS A 76 2.87 10.25 8.89
N GLY A 77 2.39 11.27 9.58
CA GLY A 77 3.10 11.82 10.73
C GLY A 77 2.98 10.87 11.91
N LEU A 78 4.05 10.71 12.68
CA LEU A 78 4.06 9.83 13.85
C LEU A 78 4.62 10.49 15.10
N LEU A 79 4.12 10.07 16.25
CA LEU A 79 4.65 10.37 17.57
C LEU A 79 5.03 9.04 18.23
N ARG A 80 6.32 8.82 18.45
CA ARG A 80 6.90 7.62 19.04
C ARG A 80 7.20 7.84 20.51
N LEU A 81 6.68 7.00 21.39
CA LEU A 81 7.08 6.85 22.78
C LEU A 81 8.06 5.68 22.90
N GLN A 82 9.27 5.94 23.37
CA GLN A 82 10.31 4.95 23.59
C GLN A 82 10.85 5.08 25.02
N PRO A 83 10.26 4.36 26.00
CA PRO A 83 10.58 4.54 27.41
C PRO A 83 11.96 3.99 27.79
N LEU A 84 12.41 2.94 27.10
CA LEU A 84 13.68 2.26 27.37
C LEU A 84 14.62 2.42 26.18
N GLN A 85 15.87 2.80 26.47
CA GLN A 85 16.93 2.92 25.48
C GLN A 85 18.04 1.93 25.85
N GLY A 86 18.25 0.92 25.01
CA GLY A 86 19.27 -0.09 25.23
C GLY A 86 19.56 -0.90 23.97
N LYS A 87 20.10 -2.11 24.17
CA LYS A 87 20.25 -3.11 23.09
C LYS A 87 18.91 -3.56 22.54
N VAL A 88 17.90 -3.60 23.41
CA VAL A 88 16.49 -3.84 23.05
C VAL A 88 15.72 -2.62 23.50
N SER A 89 15.06 -1.94 22.56
CA SER A 89 14.29 -0.73 22.83
C SER A 89 12.86 -0.90 22.30
N PRO A 90 11.89 -1.26 23.15
CA PRO A 90 10.49 -1.27 22.78
C PRO A 90 9.98 0.16 22.60
N TYR A 91 9.05 0.35 21.67
CA TYR A 91 8.40 1.62 21.42
C TYR A 91 6.94 1.44 21.01
N ALA A 92 6.17 2.50 21.19
CA ALA A 92 4.80 2.62 20.68
C ALA A 92 4.68 3.92 19.88
N GLU A 93 3.87 3.93 18.84
CA GLU A 93 3.65 5.07 17.96
C GLU A 93 2.18 5.37 17.85
N PHE A 94 1.86 6.65 17.84
CA PHE A 94 0.62 7.16 17.32
C PHE A 94 0.86 7.71 15.92
N MET A 95 -0.03 7.43 14.98
CA MET A 95 0.13 7.78 13.57
C MET A 95 -1.12 8.47 13.04
N THR A 96 -0.93 9.51 12.24
CA THR A 96 -2.02 10.19 11.53
C THR A 96 -1.53 10.72 10.19
N GLY A 97 -2.37 10.69 9.17
CA GLY A 97 -2.00 11.13 7.84
C GLY A 97 -2.99 10.68 6.79
N MET A 98 -2.47 10.31 5.62
CA MET A 98 -3.28 9.96 4.46
C MET A 98 -2.74 8.74 3.73
N ARG A 99 -3.64 8.04 3.05
CA ARG A 99 -3.31 6.95 2.13
C ARG A 99 -3.81 7.30 0.74
N HIS A 100 -2.99 7.05 -0.26
CA HIS A 100 -3.28 7.24 -1.67
C HIS A 100 -3.39 5.89 -2.34
N PHE A 101 -4.56 5.60 -2.88
CA PHE A 101 -4.84 4.36 -3.58
C PHE A 101 -4.83 4.63 -5.07
N VAL A 102 -4.02 3.87 -5.80
CA VAL A 102 -3.83 4.02 -7.23
C VAL A 102 -4.12 2.70 -7.91
N THR A 103 -5.03 2.73 -8.88
CA THR A 103 -5.34 1.59 -9.77
C THR A 103 -5.00 1.97 -11.20
N GLN A 104 -4.20 1.14 -11.85
CA GLN A 104 -3.74 1.29 -13.23
C GLN A 104 -4.16 0.05 -14.03
N SER A 105 -4.61 0.25 -15.26
CA SER A 105 -4.80 -0.82 -16.25
C SER A 105 -3.80 -0.69 -17.39
N GLU A 106 -3.20 -1.82 -17.74
CA GLU A 106 -2.26 -1.96 -18.84
C GLU A 106 -2.86 -2.98 -19.82
N ILE A 107 -3.04 -2.63 -21.08
CA ILE A 107 -3.52 -3.54 -22.12
C ILE A 107 -2.35 -3.88 -23.05
N LYS A 108 -2.01 -5.17 -23.14
CA LYS A 108 -1.00 -5.68 -24.06
C LYS A 108 -1.65 -6.52 -25.15
N ALA A 109 -1.52 -6.15 -26.42
CA ALA A 109 -1.95 -7.01 -27.53
C ALA A 109 -0.92 -8.10 -27.79
N ARG A 110 -1.38 -9.33 -28.08
CA ARG A 110 -0.48 -10.44 -28.41
C ARG A 110 0.21 -10.16 -29.75
N GLY A 111 1.53 -10.00 -29.74
CA GLY A 111 2.35 -9.72 -30.94
C GLY A 111 2.98 -8.32 -30.98
N VAL A 112 2.75 -7.48 -29.96
CA VAL A 112 3.38 -6.16 -29.80
C VAL A 112 4.18 -6.16 -28.49
N ASP A 113 5.45 -5.75 -28.54
CA ASP A 113 6.32 -5.72 -27.35
C ASP A 113 5.93 -4.58 -26.38
N ASP A 114 5.41 -3.48 -26.93
CA ASP A 114 4.94 -2.31 -26.18
C ASP A 114 3.44 -2.40 -25.83
N PRO A 115 3.03 -1.91 -24.65
CA PRO A 115 1.62 -1.86 -24.27
C PRO A 115 0.86 -0.93 -25.22
N VAL A 116 -0.28 -1.42 -25.73
CA VAL A 116 -1.12 -0.67 -26.68
C VAL A 116 -1.81 0.50 -25.99
N SER A 117 -2.11 0.36 -24.69
CA SER A 117 -2.65 1.45 -23.87
C SER A 117 -2.30 1.24 -22.39
N GLU A 118 -1.96 2.33 -21.70
CA GLU A 118 -1.83 2.42 -20.25
C GLU A 118 -2.77 3.51 -19.75
N GLU A 119 -3.72 3.15 -18.89
CA GLU A 119 -4.72 4.09 -18.36
C GLU A 119 -4.79 4.02 -16.82
N ARG A 120 -4.83 5.20 -16.20
CA ARG A 120 -5.01 5.33 -14.75
C ARG A 120 -6.51 5.39 -14.42
N LEU A 121 -7.07 4.23 -14.10
CA LEU A 121 -8.51 4.07 -13.83
C LEU A 121 -8.99 4.80 -12.58
N ALA A 122 -8.23 4.79 -11.48
CA ALA A 122 -8.67 5.40 -10.22
C ALA A 122 -7.52 5.89 -9.34
N SER A 123 -7.78 7.00 -8.64
CA SER A 123 -6.86 7.65 -7.71
C SER A 123 -7.63 8.32 -6.57
N GLU A 124 -7.50 7.82 -5.35
CA GLU A 124 -8.24 8.36 -4.19
C GLU A 124 -7.34 8.57 -2.96
N PHE A 125 -7.52 9.70 -2.26
CA PHE A 125 -6.82 10.03 -1.02
C PHE A 125 -7.75 9.95 0.17
N ILE A 126 -7.33 9.27 1.23
CA ILE A 126 -8.17 9.06 2.41
C ILE A 126 -7.37 9.33 3.67
N GLY A 127 -7.99 10.07 4.58
CA GLY A 127 -7.46 10.27 5.93
C GLY A 127 -7.34 8.95 6.69
N SER A 128 -6.25 8.78 7.42
CA SER A 128 -5.99 7.57 8.19
C SER A 128 -5.30 7.89 9.50
N ILE A 129 -5.69 7.13 10.51
CA ILE A 129 -5.21 7.25 11.88
C ILE A 129 -4.91 5.84 12.39
N GLY A 130 -3.87 5.71 13.20
CA GLY A 130 -3.46 4.39 13.65
C GLY A 130 -2.47 4.45 14.78
N TRP A 131 -2.01 3.27 15.14
CA TRP A 131 -0.96 3.08 16.12
C TRP A 131 -0.03 1.98 15.64
N ALA A 132 1.21 2.03 16.12
CA ALA A 132 2.16 0.94 15.93
C ALA A 132 2.85 0.61 17.24
N ALA A 133 3.33 -0.61 17.37
CA ALA A 133 4.18 -1.07 18.44
C ALA A 133 5.33 -1.84 17.84
N GLY A 134 6.54 -1.60 18.33
CA GLY A 134 7.71 -2.27 17.79
C GLY A 134 8.84 -2.40 18.79
N ILE A 135 9.84 -3.15 18.37
CA ILE A 135 11.03 -3.44 19.14
C ILE A 135 12.23 -3.21 18.23
N ASN A 136 13.15 -2.36 18.69
CA ASN A 136 14.44 -2.16 18.06
C ASN A 136 15.50 -3.02 18.75
N TYR A 137 16.24 -3.82 17.99
CA TYR A 137 17.42 -4.55 18.43
C TYR A 137 18.68 -3.90 17.85
N ALA A 138 19.48 -3.27 18.69
CA ALA A 138 20.69 -2.55 18.30
C ALA A 138 21.95 -3.36 18.70
N PRO A 139 22.50 -4.21 17.81
CA PRO A 139 23.75 -4.93 18.08
C PRO A 139 24.95 -3.98 18.14
N THR A 140 24.89 -2.85 17.44
CA THR A 140 25.90 -1.78 17.45
C THR A 140 25.26 -0.43 17.83
N ARG A 141 26.07 0.62 17.98
CA ARG A 141 25.55 1.96 18.29
C ARG A 141 24.85 2.63 17.10
N ASN A 142 25.23 2.26 15.88
CA ASN A 142 24.80 2.93 14.65
C ASN A 142 23.73 2.17 13.89
N PHE A 143 23.60 0.85 14.09
CA PHE A 143 22.65 0.01 13.37
C PHE A 143 21.68 -0.67 14.34
N PHE A 144 20.42 -0.78 13.92
CA PHE A 144 19.43 -1.60 14.59
C PHE A 144 18.58 -2.39 13.59
N ALA A 145 18.10 -3.55 14.02
CA ALA A 145 17.00 -4.25 13.39
C ALA A 145 15.69 -3.83 14.05
N GLU A 146 14.62 -3.71 13.28
CA GLU A 146 13.29 -3.31 13.74
C GLU A 146 12.30 -4.43 13.43
N LEU A 147 11.49 -4.77 14.43
CA LEU A 147 10.25 -5.51 14.26
C LEU A 147 9.11 -4.62 14.70
N ARG A 148 8.15 -4.35 13.81
CA ARG A 148 7.08 -3.39 14.01
C ARG A 148 5.75 -3.98 13.58
N LEU A 149 4.76 -3.88 14.46
CA LEU A 149 3.36 -4.17 14.17
C LEU A 149 2.61 -2.86 14.14
N GLU A 150 1.94 -2.59 13.03
CA GLU A 150 1.16 -1.38 12.81
C GLU A 150 -0.29 -1.74 12.55
N ARG A 151 -1.19 -0.90 13.07
CA ARG A 151 -2.62 -0.97 12.79
C ARG A 151 -3.09 0.39 12.32
N LEU A 152 -3.48 0.45 11.06
CA LEU A 152 -4.05 1.64 10.44
C LEU A 152 -5.56 1.45 10.27
N ASN A 153 -6.30 2.47 10.71
CA ASN A 153 -7.69 2.63 10.43
C ASN A 153 -7.85 3.86 9.51
N GLY A 154 -8.22 3.62 8.25
CA GLY A 154 -8.65 4.69 7.36
C GLY A 154 -10.15 4.93 7.39
N GLY A 155 -10.58 6.03 6.77
CA GLY A 155 -11.98 6.27 6.43
C GLY A 155 -12.56 5.22 5.46
N ARG A 156 -13.83 5.40 5.06
CA ARG A 156 -14.45 4.61 3.98
C ARG A 156 -13.90 5.08 2.63
N VAL A 157 -13.62 4.15 1.74
CA VAL A 157 -13.00 4.41 0.43
C VAL A 157 -13.74 3.63 -0.63
N GLY A 158 -13.97 4.24 -1.79
CA GLY A 158 -14.46 3.54 -2.98
C GLY A 158 -13.31 2.86 -3.71
N TYR A 159 -13.17 1.54 -3.59
CA TYR A 159 -12.27 0.80 -4.47
C TYR A 159 -13.00 0.35 -5.71
N VAL A 160 -12.38 0.51 -6.87
CA VAL A 160 -12.80 -0.19 -8.09
C VAL A 160 -12.78 -1.69 -7.80
N ASP A 161 -13.93 -2.37 -7.89
CA ASP A 161 -13.97 -3.82 -7.80
C ASP A 161 -13.34 -4.38 -9.07
N PRO A 162 -12.19 -5.08 -8.99
CA PRO A 162 -11.56 -5.64 -10.17
C PRO A 162 -12.39 -6.75 -10.83
N ARG A 163 -13.50 -7.18 -10.21
CA ARG A 163 -14.45 -8.16 -10.77
C ARG A 163 -15.54 -7.51 -11.62
N SER A 164 -15.75 -6.20 -11.51
CA SER A 164 -16.80 -5.48 -12.23
C SER A 164 -16.28 -4.64 -13.38
N ILE A 165 -14.99 -4.78 -13.70
CA ILE A 165 -14.38 -4.14 -14.85
C ILE A 165 -14.94 -4.83 -16.10
N GLU A 166 -15.89 -4.19 -16.74
CA GLU A 166 -16.41 -4.58 -18.05
C GLU A 166 -15.82 -3.62 -19.08
N VAL A 167 -15.16 -4.18 -20.10
CA VAL A 167 -14.65 -3.41 -21.23
C VAL A 167 -15.66 -3.57 -22.35
N ASP A 168 -16.32 -2.49 -22.75
CA ASP A 168 -17.27 -2.53 -23.84
C ASP A 168 -16.56 -2.66 -25.21
N GLN A 169 -17.31 -2.97 -26.26
CA GLN A 169 -16.78 -3.13 -27.61
C GLN A 169 -16.30 -1.81 -28.24
N ALA A 170 -16.48 -0.68 -27.57
CA ALA A 170 -16.02 0.65 -27.99
C ALA A 170 -14.77 1.11 -27.21
N GLY A 171 -14.22 0.27 -26.32
CA GLY A 171 -13.03 0.57 -25.53
C GLY A 171 -13.31 1.36 -24.24
N ASN A 172 -14.56 1.53 -23.84
CA ASN A 172 -14.90 2.15 -22.56
C ASN A 172 -14.79 1.13 -21.43
N VAL A 173 -14.16 1.53 -20.33
CA VAL A 173 -13.98 0.73 -19.13
C VAL A 173 -15.07 1.12 -18.12
N ASP A 174 -16.06 0.25 -17.94
CA ASP A 174 -17.10 0.42 -16.93
C ASP A 174 -16.71 -0.34 -15.66
N TYR A 175 -16.94 0.26 -14.49
CA TYR A 175 -16.54 -0.34 -13.21
C TYR A 175 -17.45 0.03 -12.05
N SER A 176 -17.71 -0.95 -11.17
CA SER A 176 -18.40 -0.71 -9.90
C SER A 176 -17.41 -0.36 -8.80
N THR A 177 -17.82 0.56 -7.92
CA THR A 177 -17.04 0.97 -6.75
C THR A 177 -17.59 0.28 -5.49
N LEU A 178 -16.73 -0.42 -4.76
CA LEU A 178 -17.01 -0.98 -3.44
C LEU A 178 -16.55 -0.01 -2.36
N SER A 179 -17.47 0.43 -1.50
CA SER A 179 -17.14 1.29 -0.35
C SER A 179 -16.86 0.47 0.89
N SER A 180 -15.61 0.43 1.36
CA SER A 180 -15.22 -0.36 2.54
C SER A 180 -14.34 0.44 3.51
N GLY A 181 -14.46 0.14 4.81
CA GLY A 181 -13.54 0.64 5.83
C GLY A 181 -12.14 0.03 5.68
N THR A 182 -11.13 0.87 5.45
CA THR A 182 -9.75 0.46 5.18
C THR A 182 -8.98 0.16 6.44
N ARG A 183 -9.25 -1.00 7.03
CA ARG A 183 -8.51 -1.49 8.19
C ARG A 183 -7.45 -2.48 7.75
N VAL A 184 -6.20 -2.17 8.10
CA VAL A 184 -5.04 -2.99 7.74
C VAL A 184 -4.15 -3.15 8.97
N VAL A 185 -3.63 -4.36 9.15
CA VAL A 185 -2.54 -4.66 10.08
C VAL A 185 -1.28 -4.91 9.27
N ASN A 186 -0.24 -4.11 9.49
CA ASN A 186 1.04 -4.22 8.82
C ASN A 186 2.06 -4.83 9.77
N LEU A 187 2.78 -5.85 9.31
CA LEU A 187 3.95 -6.39 9.99
C LEU A 187 5.19 -6.00 9.19
N THR A 188 6.10 -5.27 9.84
CA THR A 188 7.31 -4.74 9.23
C THR A 188 8.53 -5.32 9.91
N PHE A 189 9.45 -5.82 9.08
CA PHE A 189 10.80 -6.19 9.48
C PHE A 189 11.80 -5.34 8.70
N GLY A 190 12.67 -4.65 9.42
CA GLY A 190 13.55 -3.65 8.83
C GLY A 190 14.92 -3.55 9.51
N VAL A 191 15.77 -2.74 8.90
CA VAL A 191 17.04 -2.29 9.47
C VAL A 191 17.06 -0.77 9.42
N GLY A 192 17.67 -0.16 10.41
CA GLY A 192 17.73 1.29 10.54
C GLY A 192 19.07 1.78 11.05
N LEU A 193 19.31 3.07 10.82
CA LEU A 193 20.49 3.78 11.26
C LEU A 193 20.13 4.74 12.40
N ARG A 194 20.98 4.78 13.42
CA ARG A 194 20.89 5.73 14.54
C ARG A 194 22.06 6.70 14.45
N PHE A 195 21.75 8.00 14.44
CA PHE A 195 22.71 9.11 14.37
C PHE A 195 22.60 9.95 15.63
#